data_AF-A0A066YVN6-F1
#
_entry.id   AF-A0A066YVN6-F1
#
_cell.length_a   1.000
_cell.length_b   1.000
_cell.length_c   1.000
_cell.angle_alpha   90.00
_cell.angle_beta   90.00
_cell.angle_gamma   90.00
#
_symmetry.space_group_name_H-M   'P 1'
#
loop_
_entity.id
_entity.type
_entity.pdbx_description
1 polymer ?
#
loop_
_entity_poly.entity_id
_entity_poly.type
_entity_poly.pdbx_seq_one_letter_code
_entity_poly.pdbx_strand_id
1 'polypeptide(L)'
;MRGLLNETYLNDLCEHLAVRPPTRGTWLDRARGWSAPPGDRRHGAWLRIVTTPHILYQVAVEAEVPLPAHTRDAHPLQLVAEENAIATTLAVYAALMPTAPGGEAHLAGGPSIGTIIGTSTKRGPAHEVTARATIREIARSGRPAMSRLVHDAGRARGSRVDLRTVVAVAFGIAGSQRPQRLTTNPTGHWPNALDTEQQVWEPATEVIGDFTAAAR
;
A
#
# COMPACT_ATOMS: atom_id res chain seq x y z
N MET A 1 -17.53 -17.56 -7.89
CA MET A 1 -17.68 -16.34 -7.07
C MET A 1 -16.58 -15.37 -7.46
N ARG A 2 -16.93 -14.27 -8.14
CA ARG A 2 -16.08 -13.10 -8.36
C ARG A 2 -16.10 -12.26 -7.06
N GLY A 3 -14.96 -11.68 -6.66
CA GLY A 3 -14.78 -10.91 -5.41
C GLY A 3 -14.60 -11.79 -4.16
N LEU A 4 -13.36 -12.24 -3.88
CA LEU A 4 -13.05 -13.05 -2.68
C LEU A 4 -12.92 -12.21 -1.41
N LEU A 5 -12.82 -10.88 -1.53
CA LEU A 5 -12.54 -9.97 -0.43
C LEU A 5 -13.75 -9.09 -0.14
N ASN A 6 -14.03 -8.88 1.14
CA ASN A 6 -14.95 -7.85 1.61
C ASN A 6 -14.23 -6.50 1.59
N GLU A 7 -14.69 -5.58 0.74
CA GLU A 7 -14.07 -4.27 0.52
C GLU A 7 -14.50 -3.21 1.54
N THR A 8 -15.35 -3.56 2.53
CA THR A 8 -15.81 -2.62 3.57
C THR A 8 -14.64 -1.94 4.28
N TYR A 9 -13.66 -2.73 4.74
CA TYR A 9 -12.50 -2.16 5.42
C TYR A 9 -11.63 -1.29 4.51
N LEU A 10 -11.49 -1.67 3.23
CA LEU A 10 -10.78 -0.86 2.25
C LEU A 10 -11.45 0.52 2.09
N ASN A 11 -12.78 0.54 2.00
CA ASN A 11 -13.57 1.77 1.90
C ASN A 11 -13.38 2.66 3.14
N ASP A 12 -13.55 2.08 4.33
CA ASP A 12 -13.43 2.79 5.60
C ASP A 12 -12.04 3.40 5.79
N LEU A 13 -10.98 2.64 5.46
CA LEU A 13 -9.61 3.11 5.56
C LEU A 13 -9.33 4.22 4.53
N CYS A 14 -9.81 4.10 3.29
CA CYS A 14 -9.63 5.14 2.28
C CYS A 14 -10.37 6.43 2.63
N GLU A 15 -11.60 6.34 3.15
CA GLU A 15 -12.37 7.49 3.65
C GLU A 15 -11.64 8.13 4.83
N HIS A 16 -11.19 7.32 5.80
CA HIS A 16 -10.43 7.80 6.93
C HIS A 16 -9.19 8.58 6.47
N LEU A 17 -8.37 8.03 5.58
CA LEU A 17 -7.17 8.72 5.08
C LEU A 17 -7.49 10.04 4.36
N ALA A 18 -8.63 10.12 3.67
CA ALA A 18 -9.04 11.34 2.98
C ALA A 18 -9.37 12.50 3.94
N VAL A 19 -9.85 12.19 5.15
CA VAL A 19 -10.33 13.19 6.13
C VAL A 19 -9.35 13.37 7.29
N ARG A 20 -8.71 12.29 7.73
CA ARG A 20 -7.87 12.19 8.92
C ARG A 20 -6.61 11.37 8.61
N PRO A 21 -5.55 11.99 8.06
CA PRO A 21 -4.28 11.29 7.88
C PRO A 21 -3.69 10.84 9.21
N PRO A 22 -2.83 9.79 9.24
CA PRO A 22 -2.12 9.38 10.44
C PRO A 22 -1.37 10.54 11.08
N THR A 23 -1.54 10.69 12.40
CA THR A 23 -0.86 11.72 13.19
C THR A 23 0.61 11.33 13.42
N ARG A 24 1.49 12.30 13.70
CA ARG A 24 2.87 11.97 14.06
C ARG A 24 2.92 11.40 15.48
N GLY A 25 3.72 10.35 15.68
CA GLY A 25 3.93 9.78 17.02
C GLY A 25 5.04 8.74 17.08
N THR A 26 5.15 8.10 18.24
CA THR A 26 6.09 7.00 18.57
C THR A 26 5.96 5.79 17.64
N TRP A 27 4.80 5.64 17.01
CA TRP A 27 4.52 4.60 16.03
C TRP A 27 5.43 4.68 14.79
N LEU A 28 5.88 5.89 14.41
CA LEU A 28 6.68 6.12 13.20
C LEU A 28 7.99 5.33 13.18
N ASP A 29 8.73 5.34 14.29
CA ASP A 29 10.02 4.65 14.37
C ASP A 29 9.85 3.13 14.33
N ARG A 30 8.74 2.62 14.89
CA ARG A 30 8.38 1.19 14.79
C ARG A 30 8.07 0.83 13.34
N ALA A 31 7.27 1.64 12.65
CA ALA A 31 6.85 1.39 11.27
C ALA A 31 8.00 1.48 10.24
N ARG A 32 8.98 2.37 10.43
CA ARG A 32 10.18 2.46 9.56
C ARG A 32 10.96 1.14 9.46
N GLY A 33 10.95 0.34 10.52
CA GLY A 33 11.68 -0.93 10.57
C GLY A 33 10.98 -2.11 9.88
N TRP A 34 9.80 -1.92 9.29
CA TRP A 34 8.98 -3.03 8.78
C TRP A 34 9.37 -3.53 7.39
N SER A 35 10.08 -2.72 6.58
CA SER A 35 10.47 -3.06 5.21
C SER A 35 11.65 -4.02 5.10
N ALA A 36 12.18 -4.52 6.21
CA ALA A 36 13.26 -5.50 6.23
C ALA A 36 12.74 -6.89 5.82
N PRO A 37 13.57 -7.73 5.17
CA PRO A 37 13.13 -9.03 4.69
C PRO A 37 12.67 -9.94 5.84
N PRO A 38 11.57 -10.69 5.67
CA PRO A 38 11.15 -11.71 6.63
C PRO A 38 12.05 -12.95 6.52
N GLY A 39 12.28 -13.61 7.66
CA GLY A 39 13.00 -14.87 7.76
C GLY A 39 12.19 -16.14 7.48
N ASP A 40 10.93 -16.08 7.02
CA ASP A 40 10.11 -17.29 6.83
C ASP A 40 9.25 -17.28 5.55
N ARG A 41 9.16 -18.45 4.91
CA ARG A 41 8.48 -18.71 3.65
C ARG A 41 7.00 -19.09 3.77
N ARG A 42 6.49 -19.39 4.97
CA ARG A 42 5.22 -20.11 5.16
C ARG A 42 4.00 -19.26 5.54
N HIS A 43 4.20 -18.02 5.97
CA HIS A 43 3.12 -17.08 6.31
C HIS A 43 3.26 -15.81 5.46
N GLY A 44 2.19 -15.04 5.30
CA GLY A 44 2.18 -13.77 4.58
C GLY A 44 3.10 -12.74 5.23
N ALA A 45 4.41 -12.88 5.03
CA ALA A 45 5.45 -12.16 5.76
C ALA A 45 5.99 -10.93 4.99
N TRP A 46 5.16 -10.24 4.22
CA TRP A 46 5.65 -9.31 3.19
C TRP A 46 6.31 -8.06 3.79
N LEU A 47 6.01 -7.80 5.06
CA LEU A 47 6.69 -6.89 5.97
C LEU A 47 6.94 -7.63 7.29
N ARG A 48 7.98 -7.25 8.04
CA ARG A 48 8.40 -7.92 9.30
C ARG A 48 7.30 -8.03 10.37
N ILE A 49 6.28 -7.17 10.31
CA ILE A 49 5.28 -7.02 11.35
C ILE A 49 4.00 -7.83 11.15
N VAL A 50 3.72 -8.26 9.91
CA VAL A 50 2.42 -8.88 9.56
C VAL A 50 2.24 -10.24 10.25
N THR A 51 3.34 -10.93 10.57
CA THR A 51 3.31 -12.15 11.39
C THR A 51 3.09 -11.90 12.88
N THR A 52 2.88 -10.64 13.29
CA THR A 52 2.76 -10.23 14.70
C THR A 52 1.62 -9.21 14.87
N PRO A 53 0.35 -9.64 14.67
CA PRO A 53 -0.79 -8.72 14.54
C PRO A 53 -1.00 -7.81 15.75
N HIS A 54 -0.67 -8.27 16.97
CA HIS A 54 -0.78 -7.45 18.17
C HIS A 54 0.11 -6.21 18.13
N ILE A 55 1.33 -6.29 17.56
CA ILE A 55 2.19 -5.12 17.39
C ILE A 55 1.62 -4.21 16.29
N LEU A 56 1.18 -4.79 15.17
CA LEU A 56 0.56 -4.03 14.08
C LEU A 56 -0.64 -3.20 14.58
N TYR A 57 -1.57 -3.81 15.31
CA TYR A 57 -2.78 -3.15 15.80
C TYR A 57 -2.48 -2.10 16.86
N GLN A 58 -1.51 -2.34 17.75
CA GLN A 58 -1.06 -1.29 18.66
C GLN A 58 -0.52 -0.07 17.91
N VAL A 59 0.28 -0.29 16.86
CA VAL A 59 0.85 0.80 16.04
C VAL A 59 -0.25 1.52 15.26
N ALA A 60 -1.24 0.81 14.73
CA ALA A 60 -2.39 1.41 14.05
C ALA A 60 -3.24 2.27 14.99
N VAL A 61 -3.50 1.82 16.22
CA VAL A 61 -4.21 2.60 17.24
C VAL A 61 -3.44 3.87 17.59
N GLU A 62 -2.12 3.78 17.81
CA GLU A 62 -1.27 4.95 18.06
C GLU A 62 -1.20 5.92 16.87
N ALA A 63 -1.41 5.42 15.66
CA ALA A 63 -1.47 6.21 14.42
C ALA A 63 -2.90 6.71 14.10
N GLU A 64 -3.87 6.41 14.96
CA GLU A 64 -5.30 6.69 14.80
C GLU A 64 -5.95 6.06 13.55
N VAL A 65 -5.33 5.02 12.98
CA VAL A 65 -5.84 4.31 11.81
C VAL A 65 -6.92 3.30 12.23
N PRO A 66 -8.06 3.23 11.51
CA PRO A 66 -9.14 2.30 11.86
C PRO A 66 -8.68 0.85 11.76
N LEU A 67 -9.07 0.05 12.75
CA LEU A 67 -8.85 -1.40 12.74
C LEU A 67 -10.01 -2.12 12.03
N PRO A 68 -9.74 -3.22 11.32
CA PRO A 68 -10.78 -4.06 10.72
C PRO A 68 -11.64 -4.70 11.82
N ALA A 69 -12.94 -4.82 11.56
CA ALA A 69 -13.88 -5.51 12.43
C ALA A 69 -13.77 -7.03 12.20
N HIS A 70 -12.72 -7.66 12.73
CA HIS A 70 -12.55 -9.10 12.57
C HIS A 70 -13.63 -9.90 13.34
N THR A 71 -14.34 -10.76 12.61
CA THR A 71 -15.12 -11.85 13.20
C THR A 71 -14.25 -13.10 13.35
N ARG A 72 -14.58 -13.99 14.30
CA ARG A 72 -13.84 -15.26 14.49
C ARG A 72 -13.79 -16.14 13.23
N ASP A 73 -14.75 -15.96 12.32
CA ASP A 73 -14.90 -16.74 11.08
C ASP A 73 -14.34 -16.03 9.83
N ALA A 74 -13.52 -14.99 9.99
CA ALA A 74 -12.94 -14.26 8.86
C ALA A 74 -12.05 -15.17 8.00
N HIS A 75 -12.23 -15.09 6.68
CA HIS A 75 -11.45 -15.87 5.73
C HIS A 75 -9.95 -15.48 5.80
N PRO A 76 -8.98 -16.43 5.78
CA PRO A 76 -7.56 -16.10 5.94
C PRO A 76 -7.03 -15.07 4.94
N LEU A 77 -7.51 -15.10 3.68
CA LEU A 77 -7.14 -14.12 2.67
C LEU A 77 -7.63 -12.70 3.01
N GLN A 78 -8.80 -12.59 3.66
CA GLN A 78 -9.33 -11.30 4.13
C GLN A 78 -8.42 -10.71 5.20
N LEU A 79 -8.05 -11.51 6.20
CA LEU A 79 -7.14 -11.08 7.28
C LEU A 79 -5.81 -10.56 6.70
N VAL A 80 -5.21 -11.30 5.77
CA VAL A 80 -3.95 -10.90 5.12
C VAL A 80 -4.12 -9.61 4.31
N ALA A 81 -5.25 -9.43 3.61
CA ALA A 81 -5.52 -8.20 2.86
C ALA A 81 -5.61 -6.97 3.78
N GLU A 82 -6.36 -7.10 4.89
CA GLU A 82 -6.55 -6.05 5.89
C GLU A 82 -5.23 -5.70 6.62
N GLU A 83 -4.47 -6.71 7.05
CA GLU A 83 -3.17 -6.52 7.70
C GLU A 83 -2.14 -5.89 6.74
N ASN A 84 -2.09 -6.33 5.47
CA ASN A 84 -1.21 -5.75 4.46
C ASN A 84 -1.57 -4.28 4.18
N ALA A 85 -2.86 -3.96 4.11
CA ALA A 85 -3.36 -2.61 3.90
C ALA A 85 -2.87 -1.67 5.01
N ILE A 86 -3.04 -2.05 6.28
CA ILE A 86 -2.56 -1.27 7.43
C ILE A 86 -1.04 -1.17 7.42
N ALA A 87 -0.36 -2.32 7.38
CA ALA A 87 1.08 -2.39 7.57
C ALA A 87 1.84 -1.61 6.49
N THR A 88 1.43 -1.76 5.23
CA THR A 88 2.07 -1.08 4.11
C THR A 88 1.81 0.42 4.15
N THR A 89 0.60 0.84 4.49
CA THR A 89 0.24 2.26 4.60
C THR A 89 1.07 2.97 5.66
N LEU A 90 1.15 2.40 6.87
CA LEU A 90 1.94 2.95 7.96
C LEU A 90 3.45 2.94 7.62
N ALA A 91 3.95 1.86 7.02
CA ALA A 91 5.36 1.76 6.64
C ALA A 91 5.75 2.78 5.56
N VAL A 92 4.91 2.97 4.53
CA VAL A 92 5.13 3.98 3.49
C VAL A 92 5.06 5.39 4.05
N TYR A 93 4.04 5.69 4.87
CA TYR A 93 3.95 6.97 5.55
C TYR A 93 5.24 7.25 6.34
N ALA A 94 5.67 6.29 7.17
CA ALA A 94 6.82 6.43 8.04
C ALA A 94 8.15 6.57 7.27
N ALA A 95 8.28 5.95 6.10
CA ALA A 95 9.43 6.04 5.21
C ALA A 95 9.52 7.41 4.51
N LEU A 96 8.38 8.00 4.12
CA LEU A 96 8.31 9.30 3.45
C LEU A 96 8.44 10.48 4.42
N MET A 97 7.84 10.36 5.62
CA MET A 97 7.71 11.44 6.60
C MET A 97 9.00 12.25 6.85
N PRO A 98 10.20 11.64 7.05
CA PRO A 98 11.42 12.40 7.33
C PRO A 98 11.78 13.48 6.29
N THR A 99 11.29 13.31 5.06
CA THR A 99 11.63 14.18 3.93
C THR A 99 10.41 14.80 3.26
N ALA A 100 9.20 14.54 3.77
CA ALA A 100 7.98 15.04 3.16
C ALA A 100 7.82 16.56 3.43
N PRO A 101 7.29 17.35 2.49
CA PRO A 101 7.04 18.77 2.70
C PRO A 101 6.10 19.01 3.88
N GLY A 102 6.48 19.90 4.80
CA GLY A 102 5.74 20.14 6.06
C GLY A 102 5.69 18.92 6.99
N GLY A 103 6.45 17.86 6.66
CA GLY A 103 6.42 16.51 7.22
C GLY A 103 5.03 15.84 7.18
N GLU A 104 4.26 16.12 6.13
CA GLU A 104 3.02 15.42 5.80
C GLU A 104 3.30 14.52 4.60
N ALA A 105 3.37 13.21 4.84
CA ALA A 105 3.64 12.23 3.77
C ALA A 105 2.41 11.93 2.91
N HIS A 106 1.21 12.13 3.45
CA HIS A 106 -0.05 11.91 2.76
C HIS A 106 -0.58 13.20 2.13
N LEU A 107 -1.09 13.11 0.90
CA LEU A 107 -1.93 14.12 0.28
C LEU A 107 -3.08 13.43 -0.46
N ALA A 108 -4.32 13.58 0.03
CA ALA A 108 -5.51 13.07 -0.66
C ALA A 108 -5.65 13.77 -2.02
N GLY A 109 -5.76 12.99 -3.10
CA GLY A 109 -5.78 13.50 -4.48
C GLY A 109 -4.40 13.90 -5.01
N GLY A 110 -3.34 13.72 -4.21
CA GLY A 110 -1.95 13.88 -4.65
C GLY A 110 -1.49 12.75 -5.57
N PRO A 111 -0.21 12.71 -5.96
CA PRO A 111 0.31 11.69 -6.88
C PRO A 111 0.12 10.27 -6.33
N SER A 112 -0.20 9.31 -7.20
CA SER A 112 -0.22 7.89 -6.81
C SER A 112 1.18 7.40 -6.46
N ILE A 113 1.24 6.29 -5.73
CA ILE A 113 2.52 5.61 -5.46
C ILE A 113 3.23 5.19 -6.75
N GLY A 114 2.48 4.90 -7.82
CA GLY A 114 3.02 4.61 -9.16
C GLY A 114 3.76 5.82 -9.72
N THR A 115 3.15 7.00 -9.68
CA THR A 115 3.78 8.26 -10.11
C THR A 115 5.04 8.55 -9.28
N ILE A 116 4.97 8.39 -7.95
CA ILE A 116 6.11 8.63 -7.05
C ILE A 116 7.30 7.71 -7.36
N ILE A 117 7.05 6.41 -7.57
CA ILE A 117 8.10 5.45 -7.95
C ILE A 117 8.60 5.75 -9.37
N GLY A 118 7.72 6.09 -10.31
CA GLY A 118 8.07 6.38 -11.71
C GLY A 118 8.96 7.60 -11.84
N THR A 119 8.66 8.70 -11.14
CA THR A 119 9.51 9.90 -11.14
C THR A 119 10.90 9.65 -10.53
N SER A 120 11.06 8.65 -9.66
CA SER A 120 12.36 8.31 -9.08
C SER A 120 13.36 7.76 -10.09
N THR A 121 12.91 7.19 -11.22
CA THR A 121 13.80 6.65 -12.27
C THR A 121 14.68 7.74 -12.88
N LYS A 122 14.19 8.98 -12.91
CA LYS A 122 14.88 10.18 -13.41
C LYS A 122 16.08 10.58 -12.55
N ARG A 123 16.26 9.97 -11.37
CA ARG A 123 17.40 10.20 -10.46
C ARG A 123 18.63 9.36 -10.81
N GLY A 124 18.53 8.42 -11.76
CA GLY A 124 19.67 7.71 -12.35
C GLY A 124 19.49 6.18 -12.45
N PRO A 125 20.47 5.48 -13.04
CA PRO A 125 20.33 4.06 -13.43
C PRO A 125 20.02 3.11 -12.27
N ALA A 126 20.60 3.35 -11.09
CA ALA A 126 20.34 2.53 -9.91
C ALA A 126 18.88 2.66 -9.42
N HIS A 127 18.32 3.88 -9.48
CA HIS A 127 16.92 4.10 -9.13
C HIS A 127 15.99 3.44 -10.14
N GLU A 128 16.30 3.55 -11.43
CA GLU A 128 15.52 2.90 -12.47
C GLU A 128 15.45 1.37 -12.29
N VAL A 129 16.58 0.70 -12.06
CA VAL A 129 16.61 -0.75 -11.85
C VAL A 129 15.75 -1.17 -10.66
N THR A 130 15.86 -0.43 -9.54
CA THR A 130 15.10 -0.74 -8.33
C THR A 130 13.60 -0.49 -8.50
N ALA A 131 13.22 0.66 -9.06
CA ALA A 131 11.84 1.01 -9.36
C ALA A 131 11.17 0.00 -10.32
N ARG A 132 11.85 -0.38 -11.41
CA ARG A 132 11.33 -1.39 -12.35
C ARG A 132 11.18 -2.77 -11.69
N ALA A 133 12.09 -3.13 -10.79
CA ALA A 133 11.98 -4.37 -10.03
C ALA A 133 10.78 -4.32 -9.07
N THR A 134 10.52 -3.19 -8.41
CA THR A 134 9.33 -2.99 -7.56
C THR A 134 8.04 -3.17 -8.33
N ILE A 135 7.91 -2.52 -9.48
CA ILE A 135 6.73 -2.62 -10.35
C ILE A 135 6.53 -4.03 -10.89
N ARG A 136 7.62 -4.73 -11.26
CA ARG A 136 7.57 -6.13 -11.67
C ARG A 136 7.02 -7.04 -10.56
N GLU A 137 7.41 -6.80 -9.32
CA GLU A 137 6.93 -7.57 -8.18
C GLU A 137 5.46 -7.24 -7.86
N ILE A 138 5.04 -5.98 -8.00
CA ILE A 138 3.61 -5.61 -7.89
C ILE A 138 2.78 -6.33 -8.96
N ALA A 139 3.22 -6.33 -10.23
CA ALA A 139 2.53 -6.96 -11.34
C ALA A 139 2.36 -8.48 -11.16
N ARG A 140 3.28 -9.12 -10.44
CA ARG A 140 3.26 -10.57 -10.19
C ARG A 140 2.54 -10.95 -8.89
N SER A 141 2.07 -9.98 -8.11
CA SER A 141 1.75 -10.20 -6.70
C SER A 141 2.88 -10.98 -6.02
N GLY A 142 4.11 -10.52 -6.27
CA GLY A 142 5.32 -11.16 -5.80
C GLY A 142 5.56 -10.84 -4.34
N ARG A 143 5.99 -11.84 -3.57
CA ARG A 143 6.27 -11.75 -2.13
C ARG A 143 7.04 -10.49 -1.67
N PRO A 144 8.04 -9.95 -2.40
CA PRO A 144 8.76 -8.76 -1.98
C PRO A 144 8.07 -7.43 -2.35
N ALA A 145 6.90 -7.43 -2.98
CA ALA A 145 6.27 -6.23 -3.54
C ALA A 145 6.10 -5.12 -2.49
N MET A 146 5.57 -5.44 -1.30
CA MET A 146 5.31 -4.43 -0.26
C MET A 146 6.62 -3.88 0.35
N SER A 147 7.58 -4.76 0.68
CA SER A 147 8.90 -4.33 1.17
C SER A 147 9.62 -3.42 0.16
N ARG A 148 9.56 -3.77 -1.14
CA ARG A 148 10.14 -2.97 -2.22
C ARG A 148 9.42 -1.63 -2.40
N LEU A 149 8.09 -1.63 -2.33
CA LEU A 149 7.27 -0.43 -2.41
C LEU A 149 7.62 0.54 -1.27
N VAL A 150 7.72 0.06 -0.02
CA VAL A 150 8.14 0.90 1.12
C VAL A 150 9.55 1.46 0.91
N HIS A 151 10.48 0.62 0.46
CA HIS A 151 11.85 1.02 0.23
C HIS A 151 11.99 2.09 -0.86
N ASP A 152 11.30 1.93 -2.00
CA ASP A 152 11.34 2.93 -3.07
C ASP A 152 10.57 4.21 -2.70
N ALA A 153 9.50 4.10 -1.92
CA ALA A 153 8.85 5.27 -1.33
C ALA A 153 9.83 6.06 -0.44
N GLY A 154 10.59 5.40 0.44
CA GLY A 154 11.61 6.05 1.28
C GLY A 154 12.75 6.71 0.48
N ARG A 155 12.96 6.31 -0.77
CA ARG A 155 13.91 6.97 -1.68
C ARG A 155 13.32 8.18 -2.40
N ALA A 156 12.00 8.29 -2.47
CA ALA A 156 11.29 9.42 -3.07
C ALA A 156 11.26 10.63 -2.12
N ARG A 157 12.46 11.14 -1.80
CA ARG A 157 12.64 12.32 -0.95
C ARG A 157 11.85 13.51 -1.48
N GLY A 158 11.22 14.27 -0.57
CA GLY A 158 10.47 15.48 -0.89
C GLY A 158 9.05 15.22 -1.42
N SER A 159 8.62 13.95 -1.48
CA SER A 159 7.34 13.59 -2.07
C SER A 159 6.21 13.52 -1.04
N ARG A 160 5.01 13.88 -1.49
CA ARG A 160 3.75 13.48 -0.87
C ARG A 160 3.07 12.45 -1.76
N VAL A 161 2.37 11.50 -1.16
CA VAL A 161 1.67 10.44 -1.89
C VAL A 161 0.21 10.36 -1.47
N ASP A 162 -0.67 10.02 -2.40
CA ASP A 162 -2.00 9.56 -2.06
C ASP A 162 -1.90 8.12 -1.52
N LEU A 163 -1.87 7.96 -0.19
CA LEU A 163 -1.74 6.68 0.48
C LEU A 163 -2.91 5.75 0.19
N ARG A 164 -4.06 6.26 -0.26
CA ARG A 164 -5.18 5.41 -0.68
C ARG A 164 -4.79 4.50 -1.85
N THR A 165 -3.86 4.95 -2.71
CA THR A 165 -3.29 4.12 -3.79
C THR A 165 -2.40 3.00 -3.24
N VAL A 166 -1.71 3.22 -2.12
CA VAL A 166 -0.90 2.22 -1.42
C VAL A 166 -1.81 1.18 -0.77
N VAL A 167 -2.83 1.63 -0.03
CA VAL A 167 -3.83 0.77 0.60
C VAL A 167 -4.45 -0.16 -0.44
N ALA A 168 -4.91 0.38 -1.56
CA ALA A 168 -5.58 -0.39 -2.60
C ALA A 168 -4.68 -1.47 -3.22
N VAL A 169 -3.43 -1.15 -3.53
CA VAL A 169 -2.47 -2.15 -4.05
C VAL A 169 -2.16 -3.21 -3.00
N ALA A 170 -1.93 -2.83 -1.75
CA ALA A 170 -1.64 -3.77 -0.67
C ALA A 170 -2.82 -4.73 -0.41
N PHE A 171 -4.03 -4.18 -0.40
CA PHE A 171 -5.27 -4.94 -0.25
C PHE A 171 -5.49 -5.88 -1.44
N GLY A 172 -5.32 -5.39 -2.68
CA GLY A 172 -5.50 -6.19 -3.90
C GLY A 172 -4.46 -7.30 -4.08
N ILE A 173 -3.29 -7.20 -3.45
CA ILE A 173 -2.24 -8.23 -3.55
C ILE A 173 -2.45 -9.36 -2.54
N ALA A 174 -3.09 -9.12 -1.39
CA ALA A 174 -3.64 -10.07 -0.38
C ALA A 174 -2.87 -11.38 -0.08
N GLY A 175 -1.62 -11.56 -0.51
CA GLY A 175 -0.95 -12.86 -0.46
C GLY A 175 -1.36 -13.86 -1.55
N SER A 176 -2.10 -13.45 -2.58
CA SER A 176 -2.47 -14.34 -3.70
C SER A 176 -1.42 -14.37 -4.81
N GLN A 177 -1.36 -15.45 -5.59
CA GLN A 177 -0.45 -15.58 -6.74
C GLN A 177 -0.80 -14.65 -7.92
N ARG A 178 -1.95 -13.96 -7.85
CA ARG A 178 -2.44 -13.00 -8.84
C ARG A 178 -3.10 -11.82 -8.13
N PRO A 179 -3.07 -10.60 -8.70
CA PRO A 179 -3.82 -9.48 -8.17
C PRO A 179 -5.32 -9.80 -8.10
N GLN A 180 -5.95 -9.39 -7.00
CA GLN A 180 -7.39 -9.49 -6.82
C GLN A 180 -8.10 -8.40 -7.62
N ARG A 181 -9.23 -8.78 -8.21
CA ARG A 181 -10.19 -7.85 -8.79
C ARG A 181 -11.12 -7.37 -7.69
N LEU A 182 -11.22 -6.06 -7.55
CA LEU A 182 -12.11 -5.37 -6.62
C LEU A 182 -13.31 -4.82 -7.38
N THR A 183 -14.40 -4.57 -6.67
CA THR A 183 -15.69 -4.13 -7.21
C THR A 183 -15.95 -2.63 -6.97
N THR A 184 -15.16 -2.01 -6.09
CA THR A 184 -15.24 -0.58 -5.76
C THR A 184 -13.87 0.08 -5.92
N ASN A 185 -13.84 1.37 -6.26
CA ASN A 185 -12.62 2.18 -6.25
C ASN A 185 -12.76 3.34 -5.24
N PRO A 186 -12.49 3.11 -3.95
CA PRO A 186 -12.64 4.14 -2.91
C PRO A 186 -11.51 5.18 -2.90
N THR A 187 -10.50 5.03 -3.76
CA THR A 187 -9.35 5.96 -3.77
C THR A 187 -9.70 7.31 -4.39
N GLY A 188 -10.68 7.35 -5.30
CA GLY A 188 -10.98 8.52 -6.13
C GLY A 188 -9.89 8.92 -7.12
N HIS A 189 -8.79 8.15 -7.22
CA HIS A 189 -7.62 8.53 -8.04
C HIS A 189 -7.81 8.18 -9.53
N TRP A 190 -8.52 7.08 -9.81
CA TRP A 190 -8.75 6.58 -11.18
C TRP A 190 -10.26 6.46 -11.46
N PRO A 191 -10.97 7.58 -11.72
CA PRO A 191 -12.43 7.59 -11.79
C PRO A 191 -13.00 6.71 -12.92
N ASN A 192 -12.22 6.43 -13.96
CA ASN A 192 -12.62 5.61 -15.11
C ASN A 192 -12.11 4.15 -15.04
N ALA A 193 -11.46 3.76 -13.94
CA ALA A 193 -10.81 2.46 -13.81
C ALA A 193 -11.76 1.30 -13.43
N LEU A 194 -13.00 1.62 -13.07
CA LEU A 194 -14.04 0.61 -13.01
C LEU A 194 -14.50 0.34 -14.44
N ASP A 195 -14.12 -0.82 -14.97
CA ASP A 195 -14.68 -1.31 -16.24
C ASP A 195 -16.21 -1.35 -16.08
N THR A 196 -16.92 -0.47 -16.78
CA THR A 196 -18.38 -0.33 -16.66
C THR A 196 -19.13 -1.60 -17.06
N GLU A 197 -18.53 -2.47 -17.86
CA GLU A 197 -19.12 -3.74 -18.30
C GLU A 197 -18.82 -4.88 -17.34
N GLN A 198 -17.61 -4.89 -16.75
CA GLN A 198 -17.17 -5.98 -15.87
C GLN A 198 -17.33 -5.68 -14.38
N GLN A 199 -17.53 -4.41 -14.00
CA GLN A 199 -17.53 -3.89 -12.62
C GLN A 199 -16.33 -4.39 -11.82
N VAL A 200 -15.16 -4.44 -12.47
CA VAL A 200 -13.91 -4.85 -11.83
C VAL A 200 -12.89 -3.73 -11.92
N TRP A 201 -12.07 -3.66 -10.89
CA TRP A 201 -10.97 -2.75 -10.75
C TRP A 201 -9.74 -3.51 -10.25
N GLU A 202 -8.59 -3.27 -10.87
CA GLU A 202 -7.32 -3.89 -10.51
C GLU A 202 -6.32 -2.80 -10.09
N PRO A 203 -6.19 -2.48 -8.78
CA PRO A 203 -5.35 -1.37 -8.31
C PRO A 203 -3.88 -1.47 -8.77
N ALA A 204 -3.36 -2.69 -8.87
CA ALA A 204 -2.01 -2.94 -9.35
C ALA A 204 -1.83 -2.45 -10.80
N THR A 205 -2.81 -2.68 -11.66
CA THR A 205 -2.79 -2.27 -13.07
C THR A 205 -2.73 -0.75 -13.18
N GLU A 206 -3.53 -0.04 -12.39
CA GLU A 206 -3.53 1.43 -12.39
C GLU A 206 -2.19 2.02 -11.90
N VAL A 207 -1.63 1.48 -10.81
CA VAL A 207 -0.32 1.91 -10.30
C VAL A 207 0.80 1.63 -11.31
N ILE A 208 0.74 0.52 -12.05
CA ILE A 208 1.69 0.22 -13.13
C ILE A 208 1.55 1.22 -14.29
N GLY A 209 0.31 1.62 -14.61
CA GLY A 209 -0.01 2.64 -15.61
C GLY A 209 0.63 3.98 -15.26
N ASP A 210 0.37 4.48 -14.06
CA ASP A 210 0.93 5.74 -13.55
C ASP A 210 2.46 5.71 -13.50
N PHE A 211 3.05 4.58 -13.07
CA PHE A 211 4.50 4.39 -13.10
C PHE A 211 5.04 4.55 -14.52
N THR A 212 4.43 3.85 -15.48
CA THR A 212 4.86 3.85 -16.88
C THR A 212 4.77 5.25 -17.49
N ALA A 213 3.71 5.98 -17.19
CA ALA A 213 3.52 7.36 -17.63
C ALA A 213 4.59 8.29 -17.04
N ALA A 214 4.86 8.18 -15.74
CA ALA A 214 5.81 9.06 -15.04
C ALA A 214 7.29 8.75 -15.32
N ALA A 215 7.60 7.50 -15.67
CA ALA A 215 8.96 7.05 -15.98
C ALA A 215 9.41 7.38 -17.42
N ARG A 216 8.49 7.83 -18.28
CA ARG A 216 8.81 8.45 -19.58
C ARG A 216 9.34 9.86 -19.38
#